data_AF-A0AAW1KMV1-F1
#
_entry.id   AF-A0AAW1KMV1-F1
#
_cell.length_a   1.000
_cell.length_b   1.000
_cell.length_c   1.000
_cell.angle_alpha   90.00
_cell.angle_beta   90.00
_cell.angle_gamma   90.00
#
_symmetry.space_group_name_H-M   'P 1'
#
loop_
_entity.id
_entity.type
_entity.pdbx_description
1 polymer ?
#
loop_
_entity_poly.entity_id
_entity_poly.type
_entity_poly.pdbx_seq_one_letter_code
_entity_poly.pdbx_strand_id
1 'polypeptide(L)'
;MDKKKGQKFQYEHEILLEAIDSVQNGEMSLCNAARHYQIPKGTLSKKINDVAIRSASPWDNYLHYSIKDEKKTVRQSKVQHPYAITSTAYKEYLIKKQEEKNDKEKQKLIKKRKNIEKENLQLVKRNKKKERVSQENKIYPGVIKSYDNYGEYEVAVMEETLQGQWKWPIRPDQIWYKKSQVLQKIKEPTPVNSRGLFTIPEIKNVNNV
;
A
#
# COMPACT_ATOMS: atom_id res chain seq x y z
N MET A 1 23.82 10.65 -1.55
CA MET A 1 23.26 10.49 -2.91
C MET A 1 22.50 11.75 -3.25
N ASP A 2 23.18 12.69 -3.88
CA ASP A 2 22.62 13.99 -4.22
C ASP A 2 21.56 13.83 -5.32
N LYS A 3 20.35 14.30 -5.03
CA LYS A 3 19.28 14.39 -6.02
C LYS A 3 19.72 15.41 -7.05
N LYS A 4 20.18 14.96 -8.23
CA LYS A 4 20.43 15.84 -9.39
C LYS A 4 19.16 16.66 -9.67
N LYS A 5 19.14 17.91 -9.22
CA LYS A 5 18.07 18.86 -9.53
C LYS A 5 18.27 19.35 -10.96
N GLY A 6 17.23 19.20 -11.78
CA GLY A 6 16.94 20.17 -12.84
C GLY A 6 17.42 19.87 -14.26
N GLN A 7 17.43 18.62 -14.72
CA GLN A 7 17.47 18.39 -16.17
C GLN A 7 16.08 18.74 -16.74
N LYS A 8 15.98 19.81 -17.53
CA LYS A 8 14.74 20.18 -18.22
C LYS A 8 14.45 19.09 -19.25
N PHE A 9 13.34 18.38 -19.08
CA PHE A 9 12.85 17.47 -20.12
C PHE A 9 12.58 18.29 -21.38
N GLN A 10 13.25 17.93 -22.47
CA GLN A 10 12.93 18.47 -23.77
C GLN A 10 11.86 17.60 -24.40
N TYR A 11 10.76 18.23 -24.81
CA TYR A 11 9.71 17.63 -25.61
C TYR A 11 9.44 18.62 -26.74
N GLU A 12 9.19 18.10 -27.92
CA GLU A 12 8.85 18.95 -29.07
C GLU A 12 7.53 19.67 -28.79
N HIS A 13 7.43 20.92 -29.27
CA HIS A 13 6.26 21.75 -29.00
C HIS A 13 5.00 21.17 -29.64
N GLU A 14 5.13 20.59 -30.83
CA GLU A 14 4.04 19.95 -31.58
C GLU A 14 3.44 18.78 -30.80
N ILE A 15 4.30 17.92 -30.24
CA ILE A 15 3.90 16.76 -29.43
C ILE A 15 3.16 17.21 -28.16
N LEU A 16 3.55 18.35 -27.57
CA LEU A 16 2.85 18.91 -26.42
C LEU A 16 1.44 19.39 -26.78
N LEU A 17 1.25 20.02 -27.94
CA LEU A 17 -0.05 20.51 -28.38
C LEU A 17 -0.99 19.34 -28.69
N GLU A 18 -0.51 18.34 -29.42
CA GLU A 18 -1.29 17.13 -29.72
C GLU A 18 -1.74 16.41 -28.43
N ALA A 19 -0.83 16.30 -27.44
CA ALA A 19 -1.15 15.72 -26.14
C ALA A 19 -2.19 16.51 -25.34
N ILE A 20 -2.26 17.85 -25.52
CA ILE A 20 -3.26 18.70 -24.87
C ILE A 20 -4.62 18.49 -25.55
N ASP A 21 -4.65 18.50 -26.88
CA ASP A 21 -5.87 18.36 -27.67
C ASP A 21 -6.54 17.00 -27.44
N SER A 22 -5.79 15.89 -27.47
CA SER A 22 -6.35 14.56 -27.20
C SER A 22 -6.89 14.40 -25.76
N VAL A 23 -6.36 15.15 -24.79
CA VAL A 23 -6.91 15.17 -23.41
C VAL A 23 -8.14 16.05 -23.33
N GLN A 24 -8.16 17.21 -24.00
CA GLN A 24 -9.31 18.12 -24.02
C GLN A 24 -10.51 17.53 -24.77
N ASN A 25 -10.26 16.83 -25.88
CA ASN A 25 -11.27 16.11 -26.66
C ASN A 25 -11.77 14.84 -25.96
N GLY A 26 -11.14 14.43 -24.85
CA GLY A 26 -11.53 13.25 -24.08
C GLY A 26 -11.14 11.91 -24.73
N GLU A 27 -10.33 11.92 -25.78
CA GLU A 27 -9.81 10.72 -26.45
C GLU A 27 -8.93 9.90 -25.50
N MET A 28 -8.18 10.58 -24.63
CA MET A 28 -7.32 9.94 -23.65
C MET A 28 -7.30 10.64 -22.29
N SER A 29 -7.13 9.85 -21.24
CA SER A 29 -6.93 10.39 -19.89
C SER A 29 -5.55 11.06 -19.77
N LEU A 30 -5.43 12.07 -18.91
CA LEU A 30 -4.17 12.77 -18.62
C LEU A 30 -2.98 11.84 -18.31
N CYS A 31 -3.22 10.75 -17.58
CA CYS A 31 -2.18 9.76 -17.28
C CYS A 31 -1.77 8.93 -18.49
N ASN A 32 -2.71 8.65 -19.40
CA ASN A 32 -2.43 7.91 -20.62
C ASN A 32 -1.67 8.78 -21.64
N ALA A 33 -2.10 10.04 -21.80
CA ALA A 33 -1.41 11.04 -22.62
C ALA A 33 0.04 11.24 -22.20
N ALA A 34 0.29 11.38 -20.89
CA ALA A 34 1.64 11.52 -20.35
C ALA A 34 2.56 10.33 -20.69
N ARG A 35 2.02 9.10 -20.74
CA ARG A 35 2.78 7.91 -21.11
C ARG A 35 2.99 7.82 -22.62
N HIS A 36 1.95 8.11 -23.39
CA HIS A 36 1.96 8.00 -24.85
C HIS A 36 2.94 8.98 -25.47
N TYR A 37 2.86 10.24 -25.07
CA TYR A 37 3.67 11.33 -25.61
C TYR A 37 4.97 11.57 -24.82
N GLN A 38 5.26 10.74 -23.81
CA GLN A 38 6.45 10.83 -22.93
C GLN A 38 6.63 12.20 -22.26
N ILE A 39 5.54 12.94 -22.06
CA ILE A 39 5.54 14.23 -21.38
C ILE A 39 5.23 14.02 -19.89
N PRO A 40 5.99 14.64 -18.96
CA PRO A 40 5.66 14.54 -17.55
C PRO A 40 4.24 15.00 -17.25
N LYS A 41 3.46 14.16 -16.56
CA LYS A 41 2.06 14.44 -16.18
C LYS A 41 1.86 15.83 -15.56
N GLY A 42 2.79 16.25 -14.71
CA GLY A 42 2.75 17.56 -14.06
C GLY A 42 2.83 18.71 -15.06
N THR A 43 3.65 18.57 -16.11
CA THR A 43 3.78 19.53 -17.20
C THR A 43 2.49 19.63 -18.00
N LEU A 44 1.91 18.49 -18.40
CA LEU A 44 0.67 18.45 -19.17
C LEU A 44 -0.50 19.06 -18.38
N SER A 45 -0.65 18.68 -17.10
CA SER A 45 -1.66 19.25 -16.20
C SER A 45 -1.53 20.76 -16.05
N LYS A 46 -0.30 21.25 -15.85
CA LYS A 46 -0.04 22.70 -15.73
C LYS A 46 -0.42 23.43 -17.01
N LYS A 47 -0.04 22.90 -18.18
CA LYS A 47 -0.35 23.52 -19.47
C LYS A 47 -1.84 23.55 -19.77
N ILE A 48 -2.57 22.48 -19.47
CA ILE A 48 -4.03 22.43 -19.62
C ILE A 48 -4.70 23.47 -18.72
N ASN A 49 -4.27 23.58 -17.46
CA ASN A 49 -4.79 24.59 -16.53
C ASN A 49 -4.40 26.01 -16.94
N ASP A 50 -3.16 26.24 -17.40
CA ASP A 50 -2.70 27.55 -17.89
C ASP A 50 -3.47 28.01 -19.14
N VAL A 51 -3.96 27.07 -19.96
CA VAL A 51 -4.85 27.35 -21.11
C VAL A 51 -6.26 27.67 -20.63
N ALA A 52 -6.81 26.89 -19.70
CA ALA A 52 -8.14 27.11 -19.13
C ALA A 52 -8.24 28.43 -18.34
N ILE A 53 -7.17 28.84 -17.64
CA ILE A 53 -7.10 30.10 -16.89
C ILE A 53 -7.05 31.32 -17.83
N ARG A 54 -6.50 31.18 -19.04
CA ARG A 54 -6.42 32.29 -20.01
C ARG A 54 -7.73 32.56 -20.75
N SER A 55 -8.61 31.56 -20.86
CA SER A 55 -9.93 31.72 -21.48
C SER A 55 -11.02 32.12 -20.49
N ALA A 56 -10.80 31.95 -19.18
CA ALA A 56 -11.75 32.32 -18.13
C ALA A 56 -11.57 33.78 -17.69
N SER A 57 -12.69 34.49 -17.47
CA SER A 57 -12.68 35.84 -16.92
C SER A 57 -12.01 35.83 -15.53
N PRO A 58 -11.18 36.83 -15.17
CA PRO A 58 -10.57 36.92 -13.84
C PRO A 58 -11.57 36.85 -12.66
N TRP A 59 -12.85 37.13 -12.92
CA TRP A 59 -13.94 37.07 -11.94
C TRP A 59 -14.59 35.68 -11.79
N ASP A 60 -14.35 34.74 -12.70
CA ASP A 60 -14.91 33.38 -12.63
C ASP A 60 -14.17 32.48 -11.63
N ASN A 61 -12.96 32.86 -11.21
CA ASN A 61 -12.11 32.05 -10.32
C ASN A 61 -12.56 32.04 -8.85
N TYR A 62 -13.45 32.94 -8.42
CA TYR A 62 -13.97 32.97 -7.05
C TYR A 62 -15.27 32.18 -6.84
N LEU A 63 -15.82 31.58 -7.90
CA LEU A 63 -17.05 30.77 -7.88
C LEU A 63 -16.78 29.29 -8.22
N HIS A 64 -15.68 28.72 -7.72
CA HIS A 64 -15.36 27.30 -7.85
C HIS A 64 -16.24 26.40 -6.94
N TYR A 65 -17.57 26.48 -7.09
CA TYR A 65 -18.32 25.23 -7.19
C TYR A 65 -17.95 24.65 -8.55
N SER A 66 -17.11 23.61 -8.52
CA SER A 66 -16.78 22.78 -9.67
C SER A 66 -18.00 22.69 -10.60
N ILE A 67 -17.86 23.23 -11.82
CA ILE A 67 -18.70 22.88 -12.97
C ILE A 67 -18.40 21.39 -13.19
N LYS A 68 -18.97 20.56 -12.33
CA LYS A 68 -19.23 19.16 -12.64
C LYS A 68 -20.06 19.26 -13.90
N ASP A 69 -19.56 18.60 -14.95
CA ASP A 69 -20.26 18.23 -16.16
C ASP A 69 -21.73 18.62 -16.09
N GLU A 70 -22.20 19.47 -17.00
CA GLU A 70 -23.61 19.50 -17.35
C GLU A 70 -23.99 18.10 -17.87
N LYS A 71 -24.09 17.13 -16.97
CA LYS A 71 -25.10 16.10 -17.05
C LYS A 71 -26.36 16.93 -17.13
N LYS A 72 -26.86 17.15 -18.35
CA LYS A 72 -28.25 17.51 -18.58
C LYS A 72 -29.01 16.65 -17.58
N THR A 73 -29.46 17.25 -16.49
CA THR A 73 -30.37 16.58 -15.60
C THR A 73 -31.56 16.42 -16.50
N VAL A 74 -31.71 15.23 -17.08
CA VAL A 74 -32.99 14.79 -17.63
C VAL A 74 -33.91 15.06 -16.46
N ARG A 75 -34.67 16.17 -16.53
CA ARG A 75 -35.69 16.47 -15.55
C ARG A 75 -36.54 15.23 -15.62
N GLN A 76 -36.44 14.37 -14.61
CA GLN A 76 -37.19 13.13 -14.59
C GLN A 76 -38.63 13.59 -14.75
N SER A 77 -39.22 13.34 -15.92
CA SER A 77 -40.62 13.61 -16.16
C SER A 77 -41.33 12.84 -15.05
N LYS A 78 -42.00 13.56 -14.14
CA LYS A 78 -42.77 12.92 -13.08
C LYS A 78 -43.63 11.86 -13.75
N VAL A 79 -43.35 10.58 -13.45
CA VAL A 79 -44.14 9.47 -13.97
C VAL A 79 -45.58 9.76 -13.58
N GLN A 80 -46.46 9.95 -14.58
CA GLN A 80 -47.86 10.24 -14.30
C GLN A 80 -48.44 9.08 -13.51
N HIS A 81 -48.93 9.37 -12.31
CA HIS A 81 -49.63 8.37 -11.51
C HIS A 81 -50.99 8.11 -12.18
N PRO A 82 -51.39 6.86 -12.44
CA PRO A 82 -52.75 6.58 -12.92
C PRO A 82 -53.78 7.19 -11.97
N TYR A 83 -54.76 7.89 -12.54
CA TYR A 83 -55.71 8.77 -11.84
C TYR A 83 -56.65 8.02 -10.88
N ALA A 84 -56.90 6.72 -11.13
CA ALA A 84 -57.82 5.90 -10.34
C ALA A 84 -57.09 4.80 -9.56
N ILE A 85 -57.28 4.77 -8.24
CA ILE A 85 -56.67 3.82 -7.30
C ILE A 85 -57.08 2.36 -7.58
N THR A 86 -58.29 2.16 -8.11
CA THR A 86 -58.83 0.83 -8.46
C THR A 86 -58.37 0.33 -9.83
N SER A 87 -57.71 1.17 -10.63
CA SER A 87 -57.25 0.80 -11.97
C SER A 87 -56.18 -0.29 -11.91
N THR A 88 -56.18 -1.16 -12.93
CA THR A 88 -55.13 -2.16 -13.16
C THR A 88 -53.75 -1.51 -13.24
N ALA A 89 -53.65 -0.37 -13.94
CA ALA A 89 -52.43 0.42 -14.06
C ALA A 89 -51.87 0.90 -12.71
N TYR A 90 -52.73 1.24 -11.73
CA TYR A 90 -52.29 1.63 -10.38
C TYR A 90 -51.71 0.45 -9.60
N LYS A 91 -52.31 -0.75 -9.73
CA LYS A 91 -51.81 -1.98 -9.10
C LYS A 91 -50.45 -2.40 -9.69
N GLU A 92 -50.30 -2.35 -11.01
CA GLU A 92 -49.03 -2.64 -11.70
C GLU A 92 -47.92 -1.66 -11.29
N TYR A 93 -48.24 -0.37 -11.18
CA TYR A 93 -47.29 0.64 -10.69
C TYR A 93 -46.79 0.34 -9.27
N LEU A 94 -47.65 -0.12 -8.36
CA LEU A 94 -47.25 -0.50 -7.01
C LEU A 94 -46.33 -1.73 -6.98
N ILE A 95 -46.65 -2.75 -7.78
CA ILE A 95 -45.82 -3.96 -7.91
C ILE A 95 -44.43 -3.58 -8.43
N LYS A 96 -44.35 -2.81 -9.52
CA LYS A 96 -43.09 -2.34 -10.10
C LYS A 96 -42.26 -1.53 -9.09
N LYS A 97 -42.91 -0.64 -8.33
CA LYS A 97 -42.24 0.16 -7.29
C LYS A 97 -41.69 -0.71 -6.15
N GLN A 98 -42.36 -1.83 -5.84
CA GLN A 98 -41.90 -2.78 -4.84
C GLN A 98 -40.74 -3.64 -5.36
N GLU A 99 -40.80 -4.08 -6.62
CA GLU A 99 -39.70 -4.80 -7.30
C GLU A 99 -38.44 -3.93 -7.38
N GLU A 100 -38.57 -2.66 -7.75
CA GLU A 100 -37.43 -1.72 -7.77
C GLU A 100 -36.78 -1.54 -6.40
N LYS A 101 -37.57 -1.54 -5.32
CA LYS A 101 -37.03 -1.51 -3.95
C LYS A 101 -36.25 -2.79 -3.64
N ASN A 102 -36.83 -3.94 -3.97
CA ASN A 102 -36.22 -5.25 -3.75
C ASN A 102 -34.93 -5.40 -4.56
N ASP A 103 -34.89 -4.94 -5.80
CA ASP A 103 -33.70 -5.01 -6.66
C ASP A 103 -32.59 -4.06 -6.18
N LYS A 104 -32.95 -2.86 -5.71
CA LYS A 104 -31.99 -1.96 -5.05
C LYS A 104 -31.39 -2.62 -3.80
N GLU A 105 -32.19 -3.33 -3.02
CA GLU A 105 -31.74 -4.05 -1.83
C GLU A 105 -30.84 -5.24 -2.18
N LYS A 106 -31.21 -6.05 -3.17
CA LYS A 106 -30.37 -7.12 -3.73
C LYS A 106 -29.01 -6.58 -4.21
N GLN A 107 -29.01 -5.44 -4.92
CA GLN A 107 -27.77 -4.81 -5.37
C GLN A 107 -26.88 -4.34 -4.19
N LYS A 108 -27.47 -3.82 -3.11
CA LYS A 108 -26.74 -3.47 -1.89
C LYS A 108 -26.12 -4.70 -1.22
N LEU A 109 -26.87 -5.79 -1.12
CA LEU A 109 -26.41 -7.07 -0.56
C LEU A 109 -25.25 -7.66 -1.37
N ILE A 110 -25.33 -7.65 -2.70
CA ILE A 110 -24.26 -8.12 -3.58
C ILE A 110 -22.98 -7.30 -3.38
N LYS A 111 -23.10 -5.96 -3.30
CA LYS A 111 -21.94 -5.09 -3.03
C LYS A 111 -21.32 -5.39 -1.66
N LYS A 112 -22.14 -5.60 -0.63
CA LYS A 112 -21.66 -5.96 0.71
C LYS A 112 -20.90 -7.29 0.71
N ARG A 113 -21.42 -8.33 0.04
CA ARG A 113 -20.74 -9.62 -0.12
C ARG A 113 -19.38 -9.50 -0.82
N LYS A 114 -19.31 -8.76 -1.93
CA LYS A 114 -18.04 -8.53 -2.65
C LYS A 114 -16.99 -7.81 -1.80
N ASN A 115 -17.41 -6.92 -0.90
CA ASN A 115 -16.48 -6.24 0.00
C ASN A 115 -15.92 -7.19 1.07
N ILE A 116 -16.78 -8.02 1.68
CA ILE A 116 -16.37 -9.04 2.66
C ILE A 116 -15.39 -10.03 2.03
N GLU A 117 -15.66 -10.48 0.81
CA GLU A 117 -14.77 -11.39 0.08
C GLU A 117 -13.38 -10.78 -0.18
N LYS A 118 -13.33 -9.49 -0.55
CA LYS A 118 -12.07 -8.77 -0.73
C LYS A 118 -11.28 -8.62 0.58
N GLU A 119 -11.97 -8.35 1.68
CA GLU A 119 -11.35 -8.23 3.02
C GLU A 119 -10.74 -9.55 3.46
N ASN A 120 -11.48 -10.66 3.31
CA ASN A 120 -10.97 -12.01 3.60
C ASN A 120 -9.76 -12.37 2.74
N LEU A 121 -9.78 -12.03 1.45
CA LEU A 121 -8.64 -12.25 0.57
C LEU A 121 -7.40 -11.45 1.01
N GLN A 122 -7.57 -10.23 1.51
CA GLN A 122 -6.47 -9.44 2.05
C GLN A 122 -5.90 -10.04 3.35
N LEU A 123 -6.75 -10.57 4.23
CA LEU A 123 -6.32 -11.26 5.45
C LEU A 123 -5.49 -12.51 5.12
N VAL A 124 -5.95 -13.33 4.18
CA VAL A 124 -5.19 -14.51 3.71
C VAL A 124 -3.83 -14.11 3.14
N LYS A 125 -3.76 -13.05 2.32
CA LYS A 125 -2.48 -12.54 1.79
C LYS A 125 -1.57 -12.03 2.91
N ARG A 126 -2.12 -11.35 3.92
CA ARG A 126 -1.37 -10.84 5.08
C ARG A 126 -0.83 -11.97 5.94
N ASN A 127 -1.61 -13.03 6.15
CA ASN A 127 -1.20 -14.22 6.90
C ASN A 127 -0.13 -15.01 6.13
N LYS A 128 -0.32 -15.23 4.82
CA LYS A 128 0.70 -15.85 3.95
C LYS A 128 2.02 -15.08 3.92
N LYS A 129 1.98 -13.75 4.04
CA LYS A 129 3.18 -12.90 4.16
C LYS A 129 3.87 -13.02 5.53
N LYS A 130 3.11 -13.33 6.59
CA LYS A 130 3.64 -13.59 7.94
C LYS A 130 4.13 -15.03 8.12
N GLU A 131 3.61 -15.98 7.34
CA GLU A 131 4.05 -17.39 7.29
C GLU A 131 5.34 -17.62 6.47
N ARG A 132 6.22 -16.62 6.36
CA ARG A 132 7.64 -16.94 6.14
C ARG A 132 8.15 -17.57 7.44
N VAL A 133 7.88 -18.88 7.56
CA VAL A 133 8.50 -19.77 8.53
C VAL A 133 9.99 -19.52 8.46
N SER A 134 10.58 -19.05 9.56
CA SER A 134 12.03 -19.06 9.72
C SER A 134 12.47 -20.51 9.69
N GLN A 135 12.88 -20.98 8.53
CA GLN A 135 13.88 -22.03 8.48
C GLN A 135 15.13 -21.40 9.07
N GLU A 136 15.44 -21.80 10.31
CA GLU A 136 16.79 -22.04 10.84
C GLU A 136 16.76 -21.85 12.35
N ASN A 137 16.83 -22.95 13.10
CA ASN A 137 17.21 -22.98 14.51
C ASN A 137 18.70 -22.61 14.63
N LYS A 138 19.07 -21.39 14.21
CA LYS A 138 20.44 -20.89 14.34
C LYS A 138 20.72 -20.59 15.82
N ILE A 139 21.77 -21.22 16.33
CA ILE A 139 22.24 -21.02 17.70
C ILE A 139 23.29 -19.92 17.68
N TYR A 140 23.10 -18.93 18.55
CA TYR A 140 24.01 -17.80 18.68
C TYR A 140 24.68 -17.82 20.06
N PRO A 141 26.00 -17.56 20.15
CA PRO A 141 26.67 -17.36 21.41
C PRO A 141 26.25 -16.04 22.03
N GLY A 142 26.14 -16.02 23.35
CA GLY A 142 25.80 -14.81 24.09
C GLY A 142 26.23 -14.90 25.55
N VAL A 143 26.13 -13.77 26.24
CA VAL A 143 26.42 -13.63 27.66
C VAL A 143 25.16 -13.17 28.37
N ILE A 144 24.80 -13.88 29.43
CA ILE A 144 23.68 -13.50 30.31
C ILE A 144 24.16 -12.32 31.15
N LYS A 145 23.44 -11.20 31.08
CA LYS A 145 23.73 -9.99 31.86
C LYS A 145 22.93 -9.95 33.16
N SER A 146 21.65 -10.26 33.08
CA SER A 146 20.73 -10.24 34.21
C SER A 146 19.73 -11.40 34.12
N TYR A 147 19.05 -11.68 35.22
CA TYR A 147 17.99 -12.66 35.30
C TYR A 147 16.83 -12.05 36.08
N ASP A 148 15.61 -12.29 35.60
CA ASP A 148 14.39 -11.88 36.29
C ASP A 148 13.88 -12.98 37.21
N ASN A 149 13.12 -12.58 38.24
CA ASN A 149 12.45 -13.50 39.16
C ASN A 149 11.45 -14.43 38.45
N TYR A 150 11.05 -14.11 37.22
CA TYR A 150 10.13 -14.88 36.39
C TYR A 150 10.82 -15.97 35.53
N GLY A 151 12.14 -16.15 35.66
CA GLY A 151 12.87 -17.21 34.95
C GLY A 151 13.22 -16.86 33.50
N GLU A 152 13.29 -15.56 33.19
CA GLU A 152 13.79 -15.02 31.93
C GLU A 152 15.21 -14.48 32.12
N TYR A 153 16.03 -14.61 31.08
CA TYR A 153 17.43 -14.18 31.06
C TYR A 153 17.59 -13.06 30.06
N GLU A 154 18.19 -11.96 30.49
CA GLU A 154 18.63 -10.91 29.58
C GLU A 154 19.97 -11.32 28.98
N VAL A 155 19.99 -11.61 27.68
CA VAL A 155 21.17 -12.11 26.97
C VAL A 155 21.64 -11.06 25.98
N ALA A 156 22.92 -10.73 26.04
CA ALA A 156 23.61 -10.04 24.96
C ALA A 156 24.14 -11.07 23.97
N VAL A 157 23.78 -10.94 22.70
CA VAL A 157 24.07 -11.93 21.65
C VAL A 157 25.22 -11.44 20.75
N MET A 158 26.10 -12.36 20.34
CA MET A 158 27.17 -12.09 19.38
C MET A 158 26.66 -12.22 17.93
N GLU A 159 27.25 -11.43 17.03
CA GLU A 159 27.00 -11.55 15.59
C GLU A 159 28.00 -12.49 14.94
N GLU A 160 27.50 -13.35 14.05
CA GLU A 160 28.35 -14.16 13.18
C GLU A 160 29.01 -13.27 12.11
N THR A 161 30.30 -13.50 11.87
CA THR A 161 31.06 -12.90 10.79
C THR A 161 31.41 -13.96 9.74
N LEU A 162 32.02 -13.52 8.64
CA LEU A 162 32.48 -14.40 7.58
C LEU A 162 33.40 -15.49 8.19
N GLN A 163 33.12 -16.77 7.87
CA GLN A 163 33.89 -17.97 8.29
C GLN A 163 33.63 -18.50 9.73
N GLY A 164 32.45 -18.25 10.31
CA GLY A 164 32.05 -18.82 11.60
C GLY A 164 32.87 -18.26 12.77
N GLN A 165 33.35 -17.03 12.62
CA GLN A 165 33.92 -16.23 13.69
C GLN A 165 32.83 -15.32 14.26
N TRP A 166 32.99 -14.88 15.51
CA TRP A 166 31.98 -14.15 16.24
C TRP A 166 32.52 -12.80 16.70
N LYS A 167 31.67 -11.79 16.74
CA LYS A 167 32.03 -10.49 17.32
C LYS A 167 30.86 -9.92 18.11
N TRP A 168 31.17 -9.05 19.06
CA TRP A 168 30.14 -8.25 19.70
C TRP A 168 29.67 -7.15 18.75
N PRO A 169 28.35 -6.97 18.57
CA PRO A 169 27.84 -5.83 17.81
C PRO A 169 28.24 -4.52 18.48
N ILE A 170 28.47 -3.48 17.67
CA ILE A 170 28.85 -2.13 18.15
C ILE A 170 27.80 -1.57 19.11
N ARG A 171 26.53 -1.91 18.87
CA ARG A 171 25.42 -1.66 19.79
C ARG A 171 24.93 -3.01 20.29
N PRO A 172 25.09 -3.34 21.58
CA PRO A 172 24.67 -4.62 22.11
C PRO A 172 23.15 -4.75 22.06
N ASP A 173 22.66 -5.72 21.29
CA ASP A 173 21.26 -6.13 21.37
C ASP A 173 21.07 -6.91 22.68
N GLN A 174 20.15 -6.43 23.52
CA GLN A 174 19.74 -7.08 24.76
C GLN A 174 18.35 -7.68 24.54
N ILE A 175 18.29 -9.00 24.52
CA ILE A 175 17.06 -9.74 24.26
C ILE A 175 16.77 -10.65 25.45
N TRP A 176 15.52 -10.68 25.88
CA TRP A 176 15.05 -11.57 26.94
C TRP A 176 14.72 -12.94 26.36
N TYR A 177 15.34 -13.98 26.91
CA TYR A 177 15.10 -15.38 26.54
C TYR A 177 14.55 -16.17 27.72
N LYS A 178 13.67 -17.13 27.42
CA LYS A 178 13.22 -18.09 28.44
C LYS A 178 14.34 -19.05 28.78
N LYS A 179 14.37 -19.54 30.02
CA LYS A 179 15.32 -20.59 30.44
C LYS A 179 15.34 -21.82 29.53
N SER A 180 14.20 -22.20 28.94
CA SER A 180 14.12 -23.32 27.99
C SER A 180 14.78 -23.06 26.63
N GLN A 181 15.02 -21.80 26.27
CA GLN A 181 15.68 -21.40 25.02
C GLN A 181 17.20 -21.28 25.17
N VAL A 182 17.69 -21.17 26.41
CA VAL A 182 19.13 -21.17 26.70
C VAL A 182 19.59 -22.61 26.79
N LEU A 183 20.24 -23.09 25.73
CA LEU A 183 20.56 -24.50 25.54
C LEU A 183 21.67 -25.00 26.47
N GLN A 184 22.85 -24.39 26.39
CA GLN A 184 24.04 -24.89 27.05
C GLN A 184 24.99 -23.77 27.45
N LYS A 185 25.67 -23.97 28.57
CA LYS A 185 26.81 -23.14 28.98
C LYS A 185 28.03 -23.51 28.14
N ILE A 186 28.52 -22.56 27.37
CA ILE A 186 29.74 -22.70 26.56
C ILE A 186 30.97 -22.23 27.33
N LYS A 187 32.15 -22.65 26.88
CA LYS A 187 33.43 -22.07 27.35
C LYS A 187 33.58 -20.63 26.89
N GLU A 188 34.42 -19.87 27.60
CA GLU A 188 34.71 -18.49 27.24
C GLU A 188 35.30 -18.39 25.82
N PRO A 189 34.86 -17.40 25.02
CA PRO A 189 35.29 -17.23 23.65
C PRO A 189 36.79 -16.89 23.55
N THR A 190 37.52 -17.57 22.68
CA THR A 190 38.96 -17.29 22.47
C THR A 190 39.14 -16.15 21.46
N PRO A 191 39.87 -15.08 21.81
CA PRO A 191 40.11 -13.98 20.88
C PRO A 191 41.04 -14.43 19.75
N VAL A 192 40.64 -14.16 18.50
CA VAL A 192 41.43 -14.48 17.30
C VAL A 192 42.39 -13.34 16.96
N ASN A 193 41.96 -12.10 17.18
CA ASN A 193 42.75 -10.91 16.86
C ASN A 193 42.40 -9.73 17.77
N SER A 194 43.18 -8.65 17.67
CA SER A 194 42.95 -7.38 18.36
C SER A 194 41.71 -6.61 17.86
N ARG A 195 41.05 -7.08 16.78
CA ARG A 195 39.84 -6.46 16.21
C ARG A 195 38.55 -6.94 16.87
N GLY A 196 38.66 -7.71 17.96
CA GLY A 196 37.49 -8.20 18.70
C GLY A 196 36.74 -9.34 18.00
N LEU A 197 37.44 -10.13 17.17
CA LEU A 197 36.90 -11.39 16.64
C LEU A 197 37.20 -12.54 17.61
N PHE A 198 36.25 -13.44 17.75
CA PHE A 198 36.29 -14.56 18.67
C PHE A 198 35.98 -15.87 17.95
N THR A 199 36.59 -16.96 18.41
CA THR A 199 36.27 -18.32 17.96
C THR A 199 35.63 -19.10 19.09
N ILE A 200 34.53 -19.78 18.78
CA ILE A 200 33.81 -20.66 19.71
C ILE A 200 33.68 -22.02 19.00
N PRO A 201 34.57 -22.99 19.30
CA PRO A 201 34.61 -24.26 18.59
C PRO A 201 33.34 -25.09 18.80
N GLU A 202 32.69 -24.95 19.95
CA GLU A 202 31.50 -25.72 20.34
C GLU A 202 30.31 -25.46 19.41
N ILE A 203 30.15 -24.23 18.90
CA ILE A 203 29.00 -23.86 18.04
C ILE A 203 29.19 -24.32 16.59
N LYS A 204 30.44 -24.35 16.10
CA LYS A 204 30.74 -24.83 14.73
C LYS A 204 30.30 -26.27 14.50
N ASN A 205 30.31 -27.09 15.55
CA ASN A 205 29.92 -28.49 15.46
C ASN A 205 28.40 -28.69 15.41
N VAL A 206 27.62 -27.76 15.97
CA VAL A 206 26.16 -27.90 16.07
C VAL A 206 25.46 -27.42 14.79
N ASN A 207 26.02 -26.43 14.10
CA ASN A 207 25.43 -25.89 12.86
C ASN A 207 25.77 -26.70 11.59
N ASN A 208 26.65 -27.71 11.69
CA ASN A 208 27.08 -28.58 10.58
C ASN A 208 26.37 -29.95 10.55
N VAL A 209 25.37 -30.16 11.41
CA VAL A 209 24.48 -31.34 11.42
C VAL A 209 23.16 -30.96 10.75
#